data_AF-A0A2E4FDU2-F1
#
_entry.id   AF-A0A2E4FDU2-F1
#
_cell.length_a   1.000
_cell.length_b   1.000
_cell.length_c   1.000
_cell.angle_alpha   90.00
_cell.angle_beta   90.00
_cell.angle_gamma   90.00
#
_symmetry.space_group_name_H-M   'P 1'
#
loop_
_entity.id
_entity.type
_entity.pdbx_description
1 polymer ?
#
loop_
_entity_poly.entity_id
_entity_poly.type
_entity_poly.pdbx_seq_one_letter_code
_entity_poly.pdbx_strand_id
1 'polypeptide(L)'
;MTGEPERYDLAFVATSRSRAIADRAGGDFIRNLAALRIIRPVDETVASDWVEVYCEPGEAAHDPFVQGARPTEAAIFDEAVIRFGMRPTALGYGADTEAVRFFLEFRGCLYRDVLGGFREHIAKLLLLEPELVVRVSLDETRRTELSEEERASAPSSSGPSTAGQVGVRVEEL
;
A
#
# COMPACT_ATOMS: atom_id res chain seq x y z
N MET A 1 13.51 -1.18 -31.73
CA MET A 1 12.45 -1.93 -31.02
C MET A 1 12.42 -1.41 -29.59
N THR A 2 11.52 -0.48 -29.30
CA THR A 2 11.30 0.01 -27.94
C THR A 2 10.29 -0.93 -27.30
N GLY A 3 10.76 -2.06 -26.77
CA GLY A 3 9.94 -2.89 -25.89
C GLY A 3 9.67 -2.09 -24.62
N GLU A 4 8.43 -2.13 -24.14
CA GLU A 4 8.12 -1.57 -22.83
C GLU A 4 9.00 -2.24 -21.76
N PRO A 5 9.49 -1.48 -20.77
CA PRO A 5 10.31 -2.05 -19.71
C PRO A 5 9.51 -3.09 -18.94
N GLU A 6 10.16 -4.21 -18.60
CA GLU A 6 9.58 -5.23 -17.73
C GLU A 6 9.18 -4.59 -16.40
N ARG A 7 7.98 -4.92 -15.92
CA ARG A 7 7.43 -4.43 -14.65
C ARG A 7 7.24 -5.56 -13.65
N TYR A 8 7.23 -5.21 -12.37
CA TYR A 8 7.20 -6.16 -11.26
C TYR A 8 6.11 -5.80 -10.25
N ASP A 9 5.45 -6.80 -9.68
CA ASP A 9 4.64 -6.59 -8.48
C ASP A 9 5.48 -6.92 -7.25
N LEU A 10 5.47 -6.02 -6.28
CA LEU A 10 6.27 -6.07 -5.07
C LEU A 10 5.34 -5.97 -3.87
N ALA A 11 5.38 -6.93 -2.95
CA ALA A 11 4.63 -6.81 -1.70
C ALA A 11 5.52 -6.93 -0.47
N PHE A 12 5.34 -6.00 0.45
CA PHE A 12 5.78 -6.10 1.82
C PHE A 12 4.74 -6.83 2.63
N VAL A 13 5.12 -7.98 3.16
CA VAL A 13 4.29 -8.82 4.03
C VAL A 13 4.99 -9.00 5.37
N ALA A 14 4.25 -9.16 6.45
CA ALA A 14 4.88 -9.44 7.74
C ALA A 14 5.54 -10.84 7.72
N THR A 15 6.75 -11.00 8.29
CA THR A 15 7.39 -12.33 8.43
C THR A 15 6.44 -13.32 9.14
N SER A 16 5.72 -12.84 10.16
CA SER A 16 4.56 -13.56 10.71
C SER A 16 3.29 -13.18 9.95
N ARG A 17 2.95 -13.96 8.92
CA ARG A 17 1.86 -13.67 7.95
C ARG A 17 0.49 -13.49 8.58
N SER A 18 0.23 -14.23 9.66
CA SER A 18 -1.01 -14.17 10.44
C SER A 18 -1.03 -13.04 11.46
N ARG A 19 0.04 -12.27 11.62
CA ARG A 19 0.08 -11.15 12.56
C ARG A 19 -0.77 -10.01 12.01
N ALA A 20 -1.82 -9.66 12.75
CA ALA A 20 -2.53 -8.40 12.51
C ALA A 20 -1.67 -7.24 13.01
N ILE A 21 -1.74 -6.11 12.30
CA ILE A 21 -1.22 -4.85 12.82
C ILE A 21 -2.25 -4.24 13.77
N ALA A 22 -1.82 -3.39 14.70
CA ALA A 22 -2.74 -2.70 15.59
C ALA A 22 -3.71 -1.82 14.79
N ASP A 23 -4.97 -1.71 15.22
CA ASP A 23 -6.06 -1.08 14.46
C ASP A 23 -5.74 0.32 13.92
N ARG A 24 -5.00 1.13 14.69
CA ARG A 24 -4.61 2.49 14.27
C ARG A 24 -3.36 2.52 13.39
N ALA A 25 -2.50 1.51 13.49
CA ALA A 25 -1.21 1.48 12.81
C ALA A 25 -1.36 1.50 11.29
N GLY A 26 -2.39 0.84 10.73
CA GLY A 26 -2.64 0.85 9.28
C GLY A 26 -2.97 2.24 8.75
N GLY A 27 -3.86 2.96 9.44
CA GLY A 27 -4.22 4.33 9.08
C GLY A 27 -3.05 5.32 9.28
N ASP A 28 -2.29 5.19 10.36
CA ASP A 28 -1.08 6.00 10.59
C ASP A 28 -0.01 5.75 9.53
N PHE A 29 0.16 4.49 9.13
CA PHE A 29 1.08 4.09 8.07
C PHE A 29 0.72 4.72 6.73
N ILE A 30 -0.56 4.64 6.32
CA ILE A 30 -1.06 5.29 5.10
C ILE A 30 -0.82 6.81 5.15
N ARG A 31 -1.18 7.46 6.27
CA ARG A 31 -0.95 8.89 6.46
C ARG A 31 0.51 9.26 6.36
N ASN A 32 1.42 8.45 6.91
CA ASN A 32 2.85 8.69 6.84
C ASN A 32 3.36 8.62 5.41
N LEU A 33 3.00 7.57 4.66
CA LEU A 33 3.42 7.43 3.25
C LEU A 33 2.84 8.54 2.35
N ALA A 34 1.60 8.97 2.61
CA ALA A 34 1.00 10.10 1.92
C ALA A 34 1.68 11.44 2.27
N ALA A 35 2.05 11.65 3.53
CA ALA A 35 2.79 12.84 3.97
C ALA A 35 4.20 12.90 3.36
N LEU A 36 4.84 11.74 3.19
CA LEU A 36 6.10 11.59 2.44
C LEU A 36 5.90 11.74 0.93
N ARG A 37 4.66 11.89 0.45
CA ARG A 37 4.30 12.03 -0.97
C ARG A 37 4.71 10.82 -1.81
N ILE A 38 4.84 9.65 -1.20
CA ILE A 38 5.16 8.39 -1.88
C ILE A 38 3.90 7.86 -2.58
N ILE A 39 2.76 7.93 -1.89
CA ILE A 39 1.46 7.46 -2.37
C ILE A 39 0.41 8.57 -2.30
N ARG A 40 -0.65 8.43 -3.08
CA ARG A 40 -1.87 9.24 -2.99
C ARG A 40 -3.09 8.30 -2.91
N PRO A 41 -3.75 8.16 -1.76
CA PRO A 41 -4.97 7.36 -1.65
C PRO A 41 -6.05 7.90 -2.60
N VAL A 42 -6.68 7.00 -3.37
CA VAL A 42 -7.71 7.35 -4.36
C VAL A 42 -9.02 6.60 -4.15
N ASP A 43 -8.96 5.43 -3.53
CA ASP A 43 -10.13 4.60 -3.26
C ASP A 43 -9.88 3.77 -2.00
N GLU A 44 -10.95 3.45 -1.27
CA GLU A 44 -10.87 2.64 -0.08
C GLU A 44 -12.05 1.70 0.05
N THR A 45 -11.75 0.52 0.56
CA THR A 45 -12.72 -0.51 0.89
C THR A 45 -12.61 -0.79 2.37
N VAL A 46 -13.67 -0.47 3.11
CA VAL A 46 -13.73 -0.62 4.57
C VAL A 46 -14.79 -1.65 4.92
N ALA A 47 -14.37 -2.74 5.56
CA ALA A 47 -15.26 -3.74 6.14
C ALA A 47 -15.18 -3.69 7.67
N SER A 48 -15.98 -4.51 8.36
CA SER A 48 -15.99 -4.59 9.83
C SER A 48 -14.65 -5.04 10.42
N ASP A 49 -13.89 -5.83 9.69
CA ASP A 49 -12.72 -6.57 10.17
C ASP A 49 -11.48 -6.43 9.28
N TRP A 50 -11.54 -5.61 8.22
CA TRP A 50 -10.40 -5.27 7.38
C TRP A 50 -10.62 -3.97 6.59
N VAL A 51 -9.51 -3.41 6.13
CA VAL A 51 -9.46 -2.23 5.26
C VAL A 51 -8.47 -2.49 4.14
N GLU A 52 -8.81 -2.05 2.94
CA GLU A 52 -7.94 -2.03 1.77
C GLU A 52 -7.99 -0.65 1.12
N VAL A 53 -6.82 -0.07 0.86
CA VAL A 53 -6.69 1.27 0.32
C VAL A 53 -5.89 1.20 -0.97
N TYR A 54 -6.48 1.72 -2.03
CA TYR A 54 -5.86 1.83 -3.34
C TYR A 54 -5.27 3.22 -3.50
N CYS A 55 -4.05 3.26 -3.99
CA CYS A 55 -3.26 4.47 -4.08
C CYS A 55 -2.61 4.61 -5.46
N GLU A 56 -2.56 5.84 -5.95
CA GLU A 56 -1.71 6.22 -7.06
C GLU A 56 -0.31 6.61 -6.58
N PRO A 57 0.69 6.64 -7.48
CA PRO A 57 1.98 7.25 -7.21
C PRO A 57 1.85 8.72 -6.79
N GLY A 58 2.61 9.11 -5.76
CA GLY A 58 2.84 10.50 -5.40
C GLY A 58 4.10 11.08 -6.06
N GLU A 59 4.40 12.36 -5.78
CA GLU A 59 5.56 13.06 -6.38
C GLU A 59 6.92 12.44 -5.98
N ALA A 60 6.99 11.84 -4.78
CA ALA A 60 8.16 11.17 -4.23
C ALA A 60 8.05 9.64 -4.32
N ALA A 61 7.24 9.11 -5.25
CA ALA A 61 7.05 7.67 -5.46
C ALA A 61 8.34 6.89 -5.80
N HIS A 62 9.43 7.60 -6.17
CA HIS A 62 10.73 7.02 -6.52
C HIS A 62 11.61 6.76 -5.29
N ASP A 63 11.40 7.48 -4.19
CA ASP A 63 12.22 7.41 -2.97
C ASP A 63 12.37 5.99 -2.39
N PRO A 64 11.35 5.10 -2.43
CA PRO A 64 11.51 3.72 -1.98
C PRO A 64 12.50 2.90 -2.81
N PHE A 65 12.79 3.31 -4.05
CA PHE A 65 13.44 2.47 -5.06
C PHE A 65 14.82 2.97 -5.46
N VAL A 66 15.02 4.30 -5.49
CA VAL A 66 16.25 4.91 -6.00
C VAL A 66 16.72 6.04 -5.10
N GLN A 67 18.04 6.21 -5.01
CA GLN A 67 18.65 7.33 -4.30
C GLN A 67 18.89 8.49 -5.27
N GLY A 68 18.57 9.71 -4.85
CA GLY A 68 18.88 10.92 -5.61
C GLY A 68 17.85 11.22 -6.70
N ALA A 69 18.31 11.79 -7.82
CA ALA A 69 17.43 12.31 -8.85
C ALA A 69 16.61 11.19 -9.53
N ARG A 70 15.34 11.50 -9.80
CA ARG A 70 14.41 10.61 -10.49
C ARG A 70 15.00 10.21 -11.87
N PRO A 71 15.25 8.92 -12.13
CA PRO A 71 15.94 8.48 -13.34
C PRO A 71 15.05 8.47 -14.59
N THR A 72 13.74 8.68 -14.44
CA THR A 72 12.75 8.62 -15.51
C THR A 72 11.51 9.45 -15.18
N GLU A 73 10.84 9.99 -16.20
CA GLU A 73 9.53 10.64 -16.05
C GLU A 73 8.38 9.63 -15.91
N ALA A 74 8.61 8.38 -16.29
CA ALA A 74 7.64 7.31 -16.14
C ALA A 74 7.26 7.10 -14.66
N ALA A 75 6.01 6.72 -14.41
CA ALA A 75 5.57 6.33 -13.08
C ALA A 75 6.39 5.11 -12.62
N ILE A 76 6.85 5.15 -11.37
CA ILE A 76 7.75 4.13 -10.81
C ILE A 76 7.00 2.83 -10.54
N PHE A 77 5.73 2.95 -10.18
CA PHE A 77 4.73 1.90 -10.07
C PHE A 77 3.41 2.45 -10.60
N ASP A 78 2.44 1.59 -10.90
CA ASP A 78 1.15 2.00 -11.48
C ASP A 78 0.07 2.17 -10.39
N GLU A 79 0.03 1.27 -9.41
CA GLU A 79 -0.88 1.30 -8.27
C GLU A 79 -0.17 0.79 -7.02
N ALA A 80 -0.50 1.33 -5.85
CA ALA A 80 -0.15 0.73 -4.57
C ALA A 80 -1.41 0.31 -3.82
N VAL A 81 -1.39 -0.87 -3.21
CA VAL A 81 -2.50 -1.41 -2.42
C VAL A 81 -2.02 -1.68 -1.00
N ILE A 82 -2.70 -1.10 -0.03
CA ILE A 82 -2.41 -1.31 1.39
C ILE A 82 -3.61 -2.01 1.99
N ARG A 83 -3.40 -3.24 2.47
CA ARG A 83 -4.44 -4.01 3.15
C ARG A 83 -4.04 -4.32 4.57
N PHE A 84 -4.97 -4.18 5.50
CA PHE A 84 -4.78 -4.55 6.90
C PHE A 84 -6.08 -4.99 7.57
N GLY A 85 -5.98 -5.84 8.59
CA GLY A 85 -7.11 -6.22 9.42
C GLY A 85 -7.00 -7.62 10.01
N MET A 86 -8.12 -8.10 10.53
CA MET A 86 -8.28 -9.43 11.10
C MET A 86 -8.59 -10.50 10.05
N ARG A 87 -9.22 -10.13 8.93
CA ARG A 87 -9.52 -11.05 7.83
C ARG A 87 -8.27 -11.33 6.99
N PRO A 88 -7.75 -12.58 6.98
CA PRO A 88 -6.64 -12.93 6.11
C PRO A 88 -7.08 -12.93 4.65
N THR A 89 -6.15 -12.68 3.73
CA THR A 89 -6.35 -12.84 2.29
C THR A 89 -5.13 -13.50 1.65
N ALA A 90 -5.33 -14.14 0.51
CA ALA A 90 -4.23 -14.61 -0.32
C ALA A 90 -3.69 -13.44 -1.16
N LEU A 91 -2.37 -13.32 -1.24
CA LEU A 91 -1.71 -12.37 -2.15
C LEU A 91 -1.63 -12.93 -3.59
N GLY A 92 -1.62 -14.25 -3.74
CA GLY A 92 -1.54 -14.94 -5.02
C GLY A 92 -0.13 -15.06 -5.62
N TYR A 93 0.90 -14.62 -4.89
CA TYR A 93 2.31 -14.86 -5.24
C TYR A 93 3.23 -14.68 -4.03
N GLY A 94 4.42 -15.31 -4.11
CA GLY A 94 5.34 -15.44 -2.98
C GLY A 94 5.07 -16.71 -2.18
N ALA A 95 6.08 -17.17 -1.44
CA ALA A 95 5.92 -18.35 -0.59
C ALA A 95 5.12 -17.98 0.68
N ASP A 96 4.22 -18.89 1.07
CA ASP A 96 3.44 -18.78 2.31
C ASP A 96 2.56 -17.51 2.39
N THR A 97 2.01 -17.07 1.26
CA THR A 97 1.16 -15.86 1.17
C THR A 97 -0.33 -16.16 1.00
N GLU A 98 -0.79 -17.35 1.39
CA GLU A 98 -2.20 -17.77 1.28
C GLU A 98 -3.11 -17.14 2.36
N ALA A 99 -2.51 -16.65 3.45
CA ALA A 99 -3.25 -16.10 4.59
C ALA A 99 -2.51 -14.92 5.22
N VAL A 100 -2.48 -13.79 4.51
CA VAL A 100 -1.81 -12.55 4.91
C VAL A 100 -2.82 -11.57 5.50
N ARG A 101 -2.52 -11.01 6.68
CA ARG A 101 -3.36 -10.00 7.34
C ARG A 101 -2.93 -8.55 7.12
N PHE A 102 -1.68 -8.35 6.69
CA PHE A 102 -1.14 -7.06 6.33
C PHE A 102 -0.27 -7.19 5.08
N PHE A 103 -0.51 -6.33 4.10
CA PHE A 103 0.47 -6.08 3.06
C PHE A 103 0.46 -4.62 2.58
N LEU A 104 1.63 -4.17 2.12
CA LEU A 104 1.78 -3.04 1.19
C LEU A 104 2.29 -3.62 -0.13
N GLU A 105 1.48 -3.52 -1.17
CA GLU A 105 1.80 -3.97 -2.52
C GLU A 105 2.01 -2.77 -3.44
N PHE A 106 3.08 -2.77 -4.22
CA PHE A 106 3.28 -1.88 -5.36
C PHE A 106 3.17 -2.72 -6.64
N ARG A 107 2.22 -2.36 -7.50
CA ARG A 107 1.93 -3.06 -8.76
C ARG A 107 2.56 -2.34 -9.92
N GLY A 108 3.08 -3.10 -10.88
CA GLY A 108 3.65 -2.52 -12.10
C GLY A 108 4.93 -1.73 -11.86
N CYS A 109 5.77 -2.11 -10.91
CA CYS A 109 7.01 -1.42 -10.58
C CYS A 109 8.07 -1.55 -11.66
N LEU A 110 8.78 -0.47 -11.98
CA LEU A 110 9.95 -0.50 -12.87
C LEU A 110 11.15 -1.21 -12.23
N TYR A 111 11.16 -1.36 -10.91
CA TYR A 111 12.24 -1.97 -10.13
C TYR A 111 11.74 -3.26 -9.50
N ARG A 112 12.62 -4.25 -9.43
CA ARG A 112 12.36 -5.54 -8.77
C ARG A 112 12.66 -5.53 -7.27
N ASP A 113 13.14 -4.41 -6.75
CA ASP A 113 13.60 -4.27 -5.37
C ASP A 113 13.42 -2.82 -4.89
N VAL A 114 13.47 -2.66 -3.58
CA VAL A 114 13.35 -1.42 -2.80
C VAL A 114 14.60 -1.22 -1.96
N LEU A 115 14.91 0.03 -1.63
CA LEU A 115 16.05 0.38 -0.79
C LEU A 115 15.89 -0.15 0.64
N GLY A 116 16.98 -0.63 1.22
CA GLY A 116 17.00 -1.15 2.59
C GLY A 116 16.48 -0.15 3.63
N GLY A 117 16.82 1.14 3.48
CA GLY A 117 16.32 2.19 4.38
C GLY A 117 14.79 2.35 4.36
N PHE A 118 14.15 2.10 3.22
CA PHE A 118 12.69 2.09 3.15
C PHE A 118 12.10 0.87 3.85
N ARG A 119 12.72 -0.32 3.71
CA ARG A 119 12.31 -1.53 4.45
C ARG A 119 12.38 -1.31 5.96
N GLU A 120 13.48 -0.72 6.44
CA GLU A 120 13.67 -0.38 7.86
C GLU A 120 12.63 0.64 8.35
N HIS A 121 12.26 1.61 7.51
CA HIS A 121 11.22 2.59 7.83
C HIS A 121 9.85 1.93 8.01
N ILE A 122 9.45 1.04 7.09
CA ILE A 122 8.21 0.25 7.22
C ILE A 122 8.23 -0.55 8.51
N ALA A 123 9.35 -1.24 8.79
CA ALA A 123 9.49 -2.07 9.99
C ALA A 123 9.24 -1.27 11.29
N LYS A 124 9.78 -0.04 11.34
CA LYS A 124 9.61 0.87 12.48
C LYS A 124 8.17 1.36 12.63
N LEU A 125 7.51 1.74 11.54
CA LEU A 125 6.14 2.27 11.58
C LEU A 125 5.12 1.22 12.03
N LEU A 126 5.29 -0.02 11.59
CA LEU A 126 4.33 -1.09 11.80
C LEU A 126 4.71 -2.03 12.95
N LEU A 127 5.87 -1.81 13.59
CA LEU A 127 6.41 -2.65 14.66
C LEU A 127 6.46 -4.13 14.27
N LEU A 128 6.79 -4.40 13.01
CA LEU A 128 6.90 -5.74 12.42
C LEU A 128 8.16 -5.86 11.58
N GLU A 129 8.61 -7.08 11.34
CA GLU A 129 9.67 -7.37 10.39
C GLU A 129 9.02 -7.66 9.02
N PRO A 130 9.25 -6.81 8.00
CA PRO A 130 8.66 -7.01 6.69
C PRO A 130 9.58 -7.86 5.81
N GLU A 131 8.97 -8.78 5.08
CA GLU A 131 9.60 -9.53 4.00
C GLU A 131 9.09 -8.99 2.67
N LEU A 132 9.99 -8.88 1.69
CA LEU A 132 9.64 -8.47 0.33
C LEU A 132 9.44 -9.73 -0.54
N VAL A 133 8.24 -9.87 -1.11
CA VAL A 133 7.94 -10.86 -2.14
C VAL A 133 7.76 -10.17 -3.49
N VAL A 134 8.17 -10.83 -4.56
CA VAL A 134 8.28 -10.23 -5.91
C VAL A 134 7.78 -11.20 -6.97
N ARG A 135 7.09 -10.68 -7.99
CA ARG A 135 6.83 -11.39 -9.24
C ARG A 135 6.96 -10.45 -10.44
N VAL A 136 7.05 -11.01 -11.64
CA VAL A 136 6.83 -10.25 -12.88
C VAL A 136 5.36 -9.84 -12.91
N SER A 137 5.10 -8.56 -13.20
CA SER A 137 3.76 -8.01 -13.24
C SER A 137 3.02 -8.53 -14.47
N LEU A 138 1.77 -8.96 -14.25
CA LEU A 138 0.83 -9.31 -15.31
C LEU A 138 -0.26 -8.23 -15.29
N ASP A 139 -0.53 -7.61 -16.45
CA ASP A 139 -1.47 -6.47 -16.62
C ASP A 139 -2.88 -6.70 -16.06
N GLU A 140 -3.24 -7.94 -15.72
CA GLU A 140 -4.57 -8.41 -15.34
C GLU A 140 -4.88 -8.32 -13.83
N THR A 141 -3.93 -7.89 -12.99
CA THR A 141 -4.14 -7.86 -11.52
C THR A 141 -4.88 -6.58 -11.09
N ARG A 142 -6.19 -6.50 -11.34
CA ARG A 142 -7.02 -5.32 -11.02
C ARG A 142 -7.88 -5.51 -9.78
N ARG A 143 -8.31 -4.36 -9.22
CA ARG A 143 -9.05 -4.14 -7.97
C ARG A 143 -10.11 -5.20 -7.67
N THR A 144 -10.20 -5.58 -6.40
CA THR A 144 -11.28 -6.44 -5.91
C THR A 144 -12.47 -5.55 -5.56
N GLU A 145 -13.55 -5.63 -6.33
CA GLU A 145 -14.81 -4.96 -5.97
C GLU A 145 -15.54 -5.78 -4.89
N LEU A 146 -16.02 -5.11 -3.83
CA LEU A 146 -16.85 -5.76 -2.82
C LEU A 146 -18.18 -6.25 -3.40
N SER A 147 -18.61 -7.41 -2.91
CA SER A 147 -20.01 -7.84 -3.02
C SER A 147 -20.96 -6.95 -2.19
N GLU A 148 -22.25 -6.93 -2.55
CA GLU A 148 -23.26 -6.12 -1.84
C GLU A 148 -23.40 -6.51 -0.35
N GLU A 149 -23.23 -7.78 -0.01
CA GLU A 149 -23.29 -8.28 1.39
C GLU A 149 -22.14 -7.75 2.26
N GLU A 150 -20.94 -7.62 1.69
CA GLU A 150 -19.77 -7.09 2.40
C GLU A 150 -19.89 -5.58 2.62
N ARG A 151 -20.51 -4.86 1.66
CA ARG A 151 -20.83 -3.43 1.82
C ARG A 151 -21.90 -3.19 2.89
N ALA A 152 -22.91 -4.06 2.98
CA ALA A 152 -23.99 -3.94 3.95
C ALA A 152 -23.54 -4.18 5.41
N SER A 153 -22.44 -4.93 5.59
CA SER A 153 -21.87 -5.25 6.91
C SER A 153 -20.79 -4.27 7.36
N ALA A 154 -20.37 -3.34 6.48
CA ALA A 154 -19.44 -2.28 6.81
C ALA A 154 -20.08 -1.28 7.79
N PRO A 155 -19.34 -0.77 8.79
CA PRO A 155 -19.85 0.31 9.63
C PRO A 155 -20.21 1.51 8.74
N SER A 156 -21.44 2.02 8.87
CA SER A 156 -21.92 3.19 8.14
C SER A 156 -21.14 4.44 8.58
N SER A 157 -20.00 4.71 7.94
CA SER A 157 -19.25 5.94 8.13
C SER A 157 -19.93 7.08 7.38
N SER A 158 -21.00 7.61 7.96
CA SER A 158 -21.52 8.95 7.67
C SER A 158 -20.55 9.99 8.22
N GLY A 159 -19.36 10.10 7.63
CA GLY A 159 -18.33 11.08 7.95
C GLY A 159 -17.62 11.49 6.68
N PRO A 160 -17.15 12.75 6.55
CA PRO A 160 -16.59 13.24 5.30
C PRO A 160 -15.43 12.36 4.87
N SER A 161 -15.47 11.95 3.60
CA SER A 161 -14.35 11.32 2.91
C SER A 161 -13.05 12.02 3.30
N THR A 162 -12.08 11.26 3.78
CA THR A 162 -10.74 11.79 4.09
C THR A 162 -9.94 12.08 2.81
N ALA A 163 -10.61 12.18 1.66
CA ALA A 163 -10.09 12.81 0.46
C ALA A 163 -10.25 14.34 0.58
N GLY A 164 -9.26 14.98 1.19
CA GLY A 164 -9.03 16.42 1.04
C GLY A 164 -9.63 17.33 2.10
N GLN A 165 -8.98 17.43 3.26
CA GLN A 165 -8.92 18.71 3.98
C GLN A 165 -7.63 18.82 4.79
N VAL A 166 -6.64 19.48 4.19
CA VAL A 166 -5.47 20.02 4.89
C VAL A 166 -5.98 21.21 5.73
N GLY A 167 -6.31 20.94 6.99
CA GLY A 167 -6.66 21.96 7.97
C GLY A 167 -5.42 22.43 8.72
N VAL A 168 -4.75 23.46 8.22
CA VAL A 168 -3.81 24.26 9.03
C VAL A 168 -4.61 24.93 10.14
N ARG A 169 -4.37 24.57 11.40
CA ARG A 169 -4.73 25.42 12.55
C ARG A 169 -3.48 26.16 13.00
N VAL A 170 -3.44 27.45 12.69
CA VAL A 170 -2.55 28.40 13.35
C VAL A 170 -3.18 28.68 14.71
N GLU A 171 -2.50 28.31 15.79
CA GLU A 171 -2.79 28.87 17.10
C GLU A 171 -2.20 30.28 17.13
N GLU A 172 -3.06 31.31 17.15
CA GLU A 172 -2.64 32.65 17.54
C GLU A 172 -2.58 32.72 19.07
N LEU A 173 -1.41 33.14 19.58
CA LEU A 173 -1.17 33.55 20.97
C LEU A 173 -1.66 34.98 21.20
#